data_AF-A0A3M2MCK2-F1
#
_entry.id   AF-A0A3M2MCK2-F1
#
_cell.length_a   1.000
_cell.length_b   1.000
_cell.length_c   1.000
_cell.angle_alpha   90.00
_cell.angle_beta   90.00
_cell.angle_gamma   90.00
#
_symmetry.space_group_name_H-M   'P 1'
#
loop_
_entity.id
_entity.type
_entity.pdbx_description
1 polymer ?
#
loop_
_entity_poly.entity_id
_entity_poly.type
_entity_poly.pdbx_seq_one_letter_code
_entity_poly.pdbx_strand_id
1 'polypeptide(L)'
;MLSSDTPVLMAGEARVFPLPPDRTCASVARSALSIVMHEMGLPADLIDDGTLAVSELSTNALVHANGEAAELWVWVRTTPHPALVVSVFDADPRELVTPVCRDLLAESGKGLAIVAALAEDMGTHCSRSRLRPCPVSGKAVWFSLALPDAWLEPCETVTPLQAGCGLLIELCLRGLFAAHINEFDTSVLVTVEELCVEITSTHYTWCGADGELVHVPLPNTQEAIEAIIAHVDSP
;
A
#
# COMPACT_ATOMS: atom_id res chain seq x y z
N MET A 1 -27.24 19.69 -12.17
CA MET A 1 -26.01 19.37 -12.91
C MET A 1 -24.89 19.40 -11.89
N LEU A 2 -24.65 18.29 -11.21
CA LEU A 2 -23.55 18.13 -10.27
C LEU A 2 -22.33 17.73 -11.10
N SER A 3 -21.26 18.50 -11.02
CA SER A 3 -19.99 18.18 -11.66
C SER A 3 -19.43 16.94 -10.97
N SER A 4 -19.41 15.82 -11.70
CA SER A 4 -19.02 14.48 -11.27
C SER A 4 -17.54 14.18 -11.59
N ASP A 5 -16.66 15.18 -11.51
CA ASP A 5 -15.29 15.07 -12.01
C ASP A 5 -14.29 15.38 -10.90
N THR A 6 -14.17 14.48 -9.94
CA THR A 6 -12.96 14.38 -9.13
C THR A 6 -12.60 12.92 -9.06
N PRO A 7 -11.38 12.54 -9.46
CA PRO A 7 -11.03 11.14 -9.43
C PRO A 7 -11.03 10.64 -8.00
N VAL A 8 -11.45 9.41 -7.89
CA VAL A 8 -11.83 8.78 -6.64
C VAL A 8 -10.62 8.26 -5.87
N LEU A 9 -9.57 7.85 -6.56
CA LEU A 9 -8.28 7.44 -6.04
C LEU A 9 -7.40 7.32 -7.29
N MET A 10 -6.46 8.23 -7.49
CA MET A 10 -5.62 8.20 -8.70
C MET A 10 -4.48 7.20 -8.56
N ALA A 11 -3.97 6.74 -9.70
CA ALA A 11 -2.74 5.95 -9.73
C ALA A 11 -1.60 6.75 -9.08
N GLY A 12 -0.89 6.11 -8.14
CA GLY A 12 0.19 6.72 -7.37
C GLY A 12 -0.26 7.42 -6.09
N GLU A 13 -1.56 7.65 -5.87
CA GLU A 13 -2.09 8.14 -4.59
C GLU A 13 -2.45 7.00 -3.64
N ALA A 14 -2.51 7.31 -2.35
CA ALA A 14 -3.04 6.41 -1.33
C ALA A 14 -3.97 7.16 -0.37
N ARG A 15 -5.09 6.52 -0.02
CA ARG A 15 -5.94 6.92 1.10
C ARG A 15 -5.48 6.19 2.35
N VAL A 16 -5.36 6.92 3.45
CA VAL A 16 -4.84 6.43 4.71
C VAL A 16 -5.81 6.77 5.82
N PHE A 17 -6.23 5.78 6.59
CA PHE A 17 -7.20 5.93 7.67
C PHE A 17 -6.63 5.39 8.98
N PRO A 18 -6.79 6.11 10.11
CA PRO A 18 -6.45 5.58 11.41
C PRO A 18 -7.47 4.52 11.82
N LEU A 19 -7.00 3.39 12.37
CA LEU A 19 -7.86 2.36 12.94
C LEU A 19 -7.80 2.43 14.47
N PRO A 20 -8.96 2.49 15.17
CA PRO A 20 -9.01 2.52 16.63
C PRO A 20 -8.36 1.28 17.25
N PRO A 21 -7.63 1.41 18.38
CA PRO A 21 -7.02 0.28 19.10
C PRO A 21 -8.04 -0.45 19.99
N ASP A 22 -9.29 -0.57 19.56
CA ASP A 22 -10.37 -1.20 20.30
C ASP A 22 -11.27 -2.06 19.40
N ARG A 23 -12.32 -2.66 19.97
CA ARG A 23 -13.22 -3.60 19.28
C ARG A 23 -13.97 -2.97 18.09
N THR A 24 -13.94 -1.66 17.92
CA THR A 24 -14.52 -0.97 16.76
C THR A 24 -13.60 -0.97 15.53
N CYS A 25 -12.33 -1.37 15.67
CA CYS A 25 -11.31 -1.39 14.61
C CYS A 25 -11.82 -1.94 13.27
N ALA A 26 -12.31 -3.18 13.26
CA ALA A 26 -12.83 -3.82 12.05
C ALA A 26 -14.06 -3.12 11.48
N SER A 27 -14.92 -2.55 12.33
CA SER A 27 -16.08 -1.78 11.85
C SER A 27 -15.67 -0.48 11.19
N VAL A 28 -14.68 0.22 11.72
CA VAL A 28 -14.15 1.46 11.12
C VAL A 28 -13.45 1.14 9.80
N ALA A 29 -12.67 0.07 9.73
CA ALA A 29 -12.01 -0.36 8.50
C ALA A 29 -13.01 -0.70 7.39
N ARG A 30 -14.06 -1.47 7.70
CA ARG A 30 -15.13 -1.78 6.74
C ARG A 30 -15.82 -0.53 6.23
N SER A 31 -16.21 0.39 7.12
CA SER A 31 -16.87 1.63 6.73
C SER A 31 -15.97 2.50 5.84
N ALA A 32 -14.69 2.65 6.19
CA ALA A 32 -13.73 3.45 5.42
C ALA A 32 -13.49 2.86 4.03
N LEU A 33 -13.25 1.54 3.95
CA LEU A 33 -13.04 0.87 2.66
C LEU A 33 -14.31 0.90 1.80
N SER A 34 -15.48 0.64 2.39
CA SER A 34 -16.76 0.70 1.68
C SER A 34 -17.01 2.08 1.08
N ILE A 35 -16.71 3.17 1.80
CA ILE A 35 -16.79 4.54 1.26
C ILE A 35 -15.89 4.70 0.05
N VAL A 36 -14.60 4.34 0.16
CA VAL A 36 -13.64 4.45 -0.96
C VAL A 36 -14.14 3.65 -2.18
N MET A 37 -14.55 2.40 -1.97
CA MET A 37 -15.00 1.54 -3.07
C MET A 37 -16.33 2.00 -3.70
N HIS A 38 -17.23 2.61 -2.90
CA HIS A 38 -18.45 3.23 -3.42
C HIS A 38 -18.18 4.51 -4.20
N GLU A 39 -17.26 5.35 -3.72
CA GLU A 39 -16.78 6.49 -4.50
C GLU A 39 -16.19 5.95 -5.82
N MET A 40 -15.55 4.77 -5.81
CA MET A 40 -14.97 4.12 -7.01
C MET A 40 -16.04 3.44 -7.87
N GLY A 41 -17.32 3.59 -7.55
CA GLY A 41 -18.41 2.95 -8.31
C GLY A 41 -18.20 1.45 -8.49
N LEU A 42 -17.51 0.78 -7.55
CA LEU A 42 -17.20 -0.63 -7.67
C LEU A 42 -18.48 -1.48 -7.47
N PRO A 43 -18.54 -2.66 -8.12
CA PRO A 43 -19.65 -3.59 -7.95
C PRO A 43 -19.88 -3.98 -6.48
N ALA A 44 -21.14 -4.19 -6.11
CA ALA A 44 -21.53 -4.45 -4.72
C ALA A 44 -20.90 -5.75 -4.16
N ASP A 45 -20.78 -6.79 -4.98
CA ASP A 45 -20.08 -8.04 -4.65
C ASP A 45 -18.60 -7.81 -4.33
N LEU A 46 -17.91 -6.97 -5.13
CA LEU A 46 -16.52 -6.61 -4.85
C LEU A 46 -16.38 -5.84 -3.54
N ILE A 47 -17.34 -4.95 -3.22
CA ILE A 47 -17.39 -4.22 -1.95
C ILE A 47 -17.61 -5.17 -0.77
N ASP A 48 -18.52 -6.13 -0.91
CA ASP A 48 -18.78 -7.14 0.12
C ASP A 48 -17.51 -7.99 0.38
N ASP A 49 -16.84 -8.44 -0.68
CA ASP A 49 -15.58 -9.19 -0.58
C ASP A 49 -14.46 -8.38 0.08
N GLY A 50 -14.27 -7.13 -0.36
CA GLY A 50 -13.26 -6.24 0.21
C GLY A 50 -13.52 -5.90 1.67
N THR A 51 -14.78 -5.63 2.04
CA THR A 51 -15.15 -5.33 3.43
C THR A 51 -15.01 -6.56 4.34
N LEU A 52 -15.29 -7.76 3.84
CA LEU A 52 -15.02 -8.99 4.59
C LEU A 52 -13.51 -9.20 4.78
N ALA A 53 -12.72 -9.11 3.72
CA ALA A 53 -11.27 -9.29 3.77
C ALA A 53 -10.58 -8.27 4.70
N VAL A 54 -10.93 -6.98 4.61
CA VAL A 54 -10.36 -5.94 5.48
C VAL A 54 -10.77 -6.14 6.94
N SER A 55 -11.96 -6.67 7.21
CA SER A 55 -12.41 -7.00 8.56
C SER A 55 -11.52 -8.06 9.21
N GLU A 56 -11.14 -9.09 8.47
CA GLU A 56 -10.22 -10.13 8.93
C GLU A 56 -8.83 -9.55 9.20
N LEU A 57 -8.28 -8.75 8.27
CA LEU A 57 -6.98 -8.10 8.48
C LEU A 57 -6.96 -7.14 9.67
N SER A 58 -7.98 -6.28 9.80
CA SER A 58 -8.09 -5.34 10.93
C SER A 58 -8.31 -6.04 12.28
N THR A 59 -9.01 -7.18 12.28
CA THR A 59 -9.15 -8.01 13.50
C THR A 59 -7.81 -8.63 13.88
N ASN A 60 -7.07 -9.17 12.92
CA ASN A 60 -5.72 -9.68 13.15
C ASN A 60 -4.77 -8.60 13.66
N ALA A 61 -4.79 -7.42 13.04
CA ALA A 61 -4.02 -6.27 13.49
C ALA A 61 -4.38 -5.88 14.92
N LEU A 62 -5.67 -5.76 15.29
CA LEU A 62 -6.08 -5.45 16.67
C LEU A 62 -5.57 -6.46 17.70
N VAL A 63 -5.60 -7.75 17.35
CA VAL A 63 -5.12 -8.84 18.23
C VAL A 63 -3.60 -8.79 18.42
N HIS A 64 -2.86 -8.36 17.39
CA HIS A 64 -1.40 -8.40 17.37
C HIS A 64 -0.71 -7.06 17.70
N ALA A 65 -1.37 -5.92 17.47
CA ALA A 65 -0.82 -4.57 17.61
C ALA A 65 -0.44 -4.17 19.05
N ASN A 66 -0.58 -5.07 20.03
CA ASN A 66 -0.18 -4.85 21.43
C ASN A 66 -0.77 -3.57 22.06
N GLY A 67 -1.98 -3.19 21.65
CA GLY A 67 -2.68 -1.97 22.11
C GLY A 67 -2.33 -0.69 21.35
N GLU A 68 -1.48 -0.78 20.32
CA GLU A 68 -1.19 0.34 19.44
C GLU A 68 -2.22 0.50 18.32
N ALA A 69 -2.40 1.74 17.85
CA ALA A 69 -3.29 2.02 16.72
C ALA A 69 -2.67 1.52 15.40
N ALA A 70 -3.51 0.82 14.63
CA ALA A 70 -3.21 0.36 13.28
C ALA A 70 -3.64 1.40 12.23
N GLU A 71 -3.25 1.19 10.98
CA GLU A 71 -3.61 2.07 9.86
C GLU A 71 -4.17 1.24 8.70
N LEU A 72 -5.20 1.74 8.03
CA LEU A 72 -5.72 1.20 6.78
C LEU A 72 -5.21 2.05 5.62
N TRP A 73 -4.57 1.42 4.64
CA TRP A 73 -4.06 2.07 3.44
C TRP A 73 -4.74 1.47 2.22
N VAL A 74 -5.15 2.32 1.28
CA VAL A 74 -5.84 1.91 0.06
C VAL A 74 -5.25 2.67 -1.12
N TRP A 75 -4.77 1.95 -2.13
CA TRP A 75 -4.23 2.54 -3.37
C TRP A 75 -4.56 1.67 -4.59
N VAL A 76 -4.37 2.24 -5.79
CA VAL A 76 -4.50 1.50 -7.05
C VAL A 76 -3.12 1.08 -7.54
N ARG A 77 -2.99 -0.18 -7.94
CA ARG A 77 -1.87 -0.72 -8.71
C ARG A 77 -2.35 -0.99 -10.13
N THR A 78 -1.51 -0.69 -11.13
CA THR A 78 -1.83 -0.80 -12.56
C THR A 78 -1.27 -2.04 -13.25
N THR A 79 -0.32 -2.74 -12.63
CA THR A 79 0.35 -3.92 -13.21
C THR A 79 0.49 -5.06 -12.19
N PRO A 80 0.43 -6.34 -12.60
CA PRO A 80 0.27 -6.82 -13.98
C PRO A 80 -1.13 -6.54 -14.56
N HIS A 81 -2.13 -6.42 -13.70
CA HIS A 81 -3.48 -5.95 -14.02
C HIS A 81 -3.89 -4.86 -13.00
N PRO A 82 -4.86 -4.00 -13.35
CA PRO A 82 -5.42 -3.03 -12.42
C PRO A 82 -6.02 -3.71 -11.20
N ALA A 83 -5.58 -3.33 -10.01
CA ALA A 83 -6.08 -3.87 -8.76
C ALA A 83 -6.14 -2.80 -7.67
N LEU A 84 -7.15 -2.90 -6.81
CA LEU A 84 -7.23 -2.13 -5.57
C LEU A 84 -6.41 -2.86 -4.52
N VAL A 85 -5.32 -2.25 -4.07
CA VAL A 85 -4.51 -2.79 -2.98
C VAL A 85 -5.00 -2.22 -1.66
N VAL A 86 -5.33 -3.11 -0.74
CA VAL A 86 -5.80 -2.78 0.60
C VAL A 86 -4.83 -3.35 1.61
N SER A 87 -4.22 -2.48 2.40
CA SER A 87 -3.22 -2.86 3.39
C SER A 87 -3.64 -2.43 4.79
N VAL A 88 -3.37 -3.27 5.78
CA VAL A 88 -3.47 -2.93 7.19
C VAL A 88 -2.07 -2.96 7.79
N PHE A 89 -1.64 -1.82 8.31
CA PHE A 89 -0.37 -1.68 9.01
C PHE A 89 -0.57 -1.75 10.52
N ASP A 90 0.29 -2.51 11.20
CA ASP A 90 0.43 -2.49 12.65
C ASP A 90 1.91 -2.41 13.05
N ALA A 91 2.15 -1.85 14.24
CA ALA A 91 3.49 -1.62 14.76
C ALA A 91 4.07 -2.83 15.51
N ASP A 92 3.48 -4.04 15.39
CA ASP A 92 4.07 -5.23 16.01
C ASP A 92 5.37 -5.61 15.27
N PRO A 93 6.53 -5.57 15.95
CA PRO A 93 7.81 -5.92 15.34
C PRO A 93 7.97 -7.44 15.11
N ARG A 94 7.00 -8.27 15.50
CA ARG A 94 7.05 -9.73 15.32
C ARG A 94 6.93 -10.13 13.84
N GLU A 95 7.73 -11.14 13.47
CA GLU A 95 7.98 -11.68 12.13
C GLU A 95 6.79 -11.62 11.16
N LEU A 96 7.12 -11.30 9.90
CA LEU A 96 6.24 -11.34 8.73
C LEU A 96 5.43 -12.64 8.73
N VAL A 97 4.11 -12.51 8.73
CA VAL A 97 3.21 -13.67 8.73
C VAL A 97 3.27 -14.32 7.37
N THR A 98 3.98 -15.45 7.25
CA THR A 98 3.95 -16.24 6.01
C THR A 98 2.55 -16.86 5.85
N PRO A 99 1.83 -16.62 4.73
CA PRO A 99 0.47 -17.12 4.54
C PRO A 99 0.37 -18.66 4.52
N VAL A 100 1.49 -19.35 4.29
CA VAL A 100 1.50 -20.74 3.83
C VAL A 100 1.45 -21.78 4.96
N CYS A 101 1.65 -21.41 6.23
CA CYS A 101 1.81 -22.42 7.28
C CYS A 101 1.30 -21.99 8.66
N ARG A 102 0.01 -21.61 8.75
CA ARG A 102 -0.68 -21.62 10.04
C ARG A 102 -1.76 -22.70 9.98
N ASP A 103 -1.71 -23.62 10.94
CA ASP A 103 -2.63 -24.75 11.08
C ASP A 103 -4.07 -24.28 10.83
N LEU A 104 -4.72 -24.79 9.77
CA LEU A 104 -6.08 -24.40 9.34
C LEU A 104 -7.14 -24.64 10.43
N LEU A 105 -6.76 -25.33 11.52
CA LEU A 105 -7.56 -25.60 12.69
C LEU A 105 -7.43 -24.53 13.80
N ALA A 106 -6.40 -23.66 13.75
CA ALA A 106 -6.29 -22.53 14.66
C ALA A 106 -7.23 -21.39 14.20
N GLU A 107 -7.99 -20.80 15.12
CA GLU A 107 -8.91 -19.69 14.79
C GLU A 107 -8.18 -18.50 14.13
N SER A 108 -6.89 -18.30 14.44
CA SER A 108 -6.03 -17.28 13.83
C SER A 108 -5.62 -17.57 12.37
N GLY A 109 -5.82 -18.79 11.87
CA GLY A 109 -5.55 -19.16 10.47
C GLY A 109 -6.75 -18.98 9.54
N LYS A 110 -7.97 -18.94 10.08
CA LYS A 110 -9.20 -18.87 9.29
C LYS A 110 -9.38 -17.51 8.61
N GLY A 111 -9.03 -16.42 9.29
CA GLY A 111 -9.15 -15.07 8.73
C GLY A 111 -8.29 -14.88 7.48
N LEU A 112 -7.03 -15.32 7.51
CA LEU A 112 -6.15 -15.27 6.33
C LEU A 112 -6.60 -16.23 5.22
N ALA A 113 -7.21 -17.37 5.56
CA ALA A 113 -7.79 -18.26 4.55
C ALA A 113 -9.02 -17.63 3.86
N ILE A 114 -9.83 -16.84 4.59
CA ILE A 114 -10.92 -16.05 3.99
C ILE A 114 -10.34 -14.98 3.05
N VAL A 115 -9.34 -14.22 3.49
CA VAL A 115 -8.66 -13.22 2.65
C VAL A 115 -8.11 -13.86 1.38
N ALA A 116 -7.41 -15.00 1.50
CA ALA A 116 -6.86 -15.74 0.35
C ALA A 116 -7.92 -16.24 -0.63
N ALA A 117 -9.14 -16.52 -0.16
CA ALA A 117 -10.23 -16.98 -1.01
C ALA A 117 -10.92 -15.84 -1.78
N LEU A 118 -10.84 -14.60 -1.29
CA LEU A 118 -11.50 -13.42 -1.86
C LEU A 118 -10.55 -12.55 -2.69
N ALA A 119 -9.25 -12.57 -2.37
CA ALA A 119 -8.25 -11.73 -3.00
C ALA A 119 -7.70 -12.31 -4.31
N GLU A 120 -7.31 -11.43 -5.23
CA GLU A 120 -6.51 -11.81 -6.40
C GLU A 120 -5.07 -12.19 -5.98
N ASP A 121 -4.50 -11.40 -5.08
CA ASP A 121 -3.19 -11.63 -4.49
C ASP A 121 -3.13 -11.07 -3.06
N MET A 122 -2.24 -11.61 -2.23
CA MET A 122 -2.06 -11.18 -0.86
C MET A 122 -0.63 -11.39 -0.38
N GLY A 123 -0.20 -10.58 0.57
CA GLY A 123 1.14 -10.66 1.09
C GLY A 123 1.34 -9.90 2.40
N THR A 124 2.60 -9.84 2.78
CA THR A 124 3.05 -9.02 3.91
C THR A 124 4.47 -8.55 3.67
N HIS A 125 4.78 -7.35 4.15
CA HIS A 125 6.12 -6.78 4.09
C HIS A 125 6.36 -5.85 5.28
N CYS A 126 7.64 -5.63 5.60
CA CYS A 126 8.02 -4.62 6.57
C CYS A 126 7.72 -3.23 6.00
N SER A 127 7.19 -2.36 6.83
CA SER A 127 6.92 -0.98 6.44
C SER A 127 7.02 -0.08 7.66
N ARG A 128 6.66 1.19 7.50
CA ARG A 128 6.64 2.21 8.56
C ARG A 128 5.25 2.83 8.64
N SER A 129 4.87 3.43 9.76
CA SER A 129 3.56 4.10 9.89
C SER A 129 3.44 5.35 8.99
N ARG A 130 2.27 5.67 8.43
CA ARG A 130 2.00 6.91 7.65
C ARG A 130 1.53 8.06 8.56
N LEU A 131 0.75 7.75 9.60
CA LEU A 131 -0.06 8.76 10.31
C LEU A 131 0.59 9.26 11.60
N ARG A 132 1.68 8.62 12.05
CA ARG A 132 2.34 9.01 13.30
C ARG A 132 3.31 10.18 13.09
N PRO A 133 3.35 11.16 14.02
CA PRO A 133 4.32 12.26 13.96
C PRO A 133 5.78 11.78 13.99
N CYS A 134 6.04 10.67 14.69
CA CYS A 134 7.31 9.96 14.66
C CYS A 134 7.03 8.57 14.06
N PRO A 135 7.42 8.32 12.81
CA PRO A 135 7.13 7.05 12.16
C PRO A 135 7.75 5.88 12.91
N VAL A 136 6.98 4.80 13.06
CA VAL A 136 7.46 3.55 13.67
C VAL A 136 7.53 2.46 12.62
N SER A 137 8.53 1.61 12.71
CA SER A 137 8.59 0.37 11.92
C SER A 137 7.54 -0.62 12.39
N GLY A 138 7.07 -1.45 11.47
CA GLY A 138 6.08 -2.48 11.71
C GLY A 138 5.90 -3.31 10.45
N LYS A 139 4.72 -3.87 10.28
CA LYS A 139 4.37 -4.67 9.09
C LYS A 139 3.09 -4.16 8.46
N ALA A 140 3.03 -4.29 7.15
CA ALA A 140 1.78 -4.21 6.40
C ALA A 140 1.38 -5.64 5.99
N VAL A 141 0.12 -5.99 6.23
CA VAL A 141 -0.51 -7.17 5.63
C VAL A 141 -1.51 -6.66 4.62
N TRP A 142 -1.48 -7.20 3.42
CA TRP A 142 -2.22 -6.64 2.30
C TRP A 142 -2.90 -7.71 1.46
N PHE A 143 -3.96 -7.30 0.78
CA PHE A 143 -4.61 -8.05 -0.27
C PHE A 143 -4.95 -7.12 -1.43
N SER A 144 -5.20 -7.71 -2.59
CA SER A 144 -5.61 -6.99 -3.78
C SER A 144 -6.90 -7.54 -4.37
N LEU A 145 -7.71 -6.64 -4.90
CA LEU A 145 -8.96 -6.97 -5.59
C LEU A 145 -8.83 -6.51 -7.04
N ALA A 146 -9.08 -7.41 -7.98
CA ALA A 146 -9.07 -7.09 -9.41
C ALA A 146 -10.08 -5.97 -9.71
N LEU A 147 -9.60 -4.89 -10.32
CA LEU A 147 -10.46 -3.79 -10.77
C LEU A 147 -11.02 -4.11 -12.16
N PRO A 148 -12.27 -3.73 -12.47
CA PRO A 148 -12.80 -3.84 -13.82
C PRO A 148 -11.98 -3.02 -14.82
N ASP A 149 -11.80 -3.53 -16.06
CA ASP A 149 -11.00 -2.87 -17.12
C ASP A 149 -11.40 -1.41 -17.41
N ALA A 150 -12.64 -1.03 -17.11
CA ALA A 150 -13.16 0.33 -17.26
C ALA A 150 -12.46 1.37 -16.35
N TRP A 151 -11.65 0.94 -15.37
CA TRP A 151 -10.87 1.82 -14.48
C TRP A 151 -9.55 2.34 -15.08
N LEU A 152 -9.20 1.92 -16.29
CA LEU A 152 -7.95 2.29 -16.98
C LEU A 152 -7.97 3.68 -17.63
N GLU A 153 -8.82 4.61 -17.18
CA GLU A 153 -8.79 5.98 -17.71
C GLU A 153 -7.37 6.58 -17.54
N PRO A 154 -6.81 7.23 -18.57
CA PRO A 154 -5.43 7.68 -18.53
C PRO A 154 -5.20 8.60 -17.33
N CYS A 155 -4.34 8.17 -16.42
CA CYS A 155 -3.83 9.04 -15.36
C CYS A 155 -3.22 10.27 -16.02
N GLU A 156 -3.44 11.43 -15.42
CA GLU A 156 -2.71 12.64 -15.79
C GLU A 156 -1.21 12.31 -15.82
N THR A 157 -0.53 12.64 -16.92
CA THR A 157 0.87 12.25 -17.11
C THR A 157 1.73 12.93 -16.04
N VAL A 158 2.16 12.16 -15.04
CA VAL A 158 3.06 12.63 -13.98
C VAL A 158 4.47 12.76 -14.58
N THR A 159 5.09 13.94 -14.44
CA THR A 159 6.48 14.13 -14.87
C THR A 159 7.46 13.43 -13.92
N PRO A 160 8.67 13.04 -14.37
CA PRO A 160 9.68 12.43 -13.49
C PRO A 160 9.99 13.28 -12.25
N LEU A 161 10.00 14.60 -12.40
CA LEU A 161 10.21 15.53 -11.28
C LEU A 161 9.06 15.53 -10.28
N GLN A 162 7.81 15.53 -10.75
CA GLN A 162 6.65 15.42 -9.85
C GLN A 162 6.64 14.07 -9.11
N ALA A 163 6.92 12.98 -9.82
CA ALA A 163 7.06 11.65 -9.23
C ALA A 163 8.20 11.59 -8.21
N GLY A 164 9.35 12.20 -8.50
CA GLY A 164 10.50 12.29 -7.59
C GLY A 164 10.22 13.12 -6.35
N CYS A 165 9.56 14.27 -6.49
CA CYS A 165 9.12 15.07 -5.34
C CYS A 165 8.11 14.31 -4.47
N GLY A 166 7.12 13.66 -5.07
CA GLY A 166 6.13 12.86 -4.33
C GLY A 166 6.77 11.69 -3.58
N LEU A 167 7.66 10.96 -4.25
CA LEU A 167 8.46 9.89 -3.63
C LEU A 167 9.25 10.41 -2.43
N LEU A 168 9.99 11.51 -2.61
CA LEU A 168 10.81 12.09 -1.54
C LEU A 168 9.97 12.54 -0.34
N ILE A 169 8.84 13.19 -0.58
CA ILE A 169 7.94 13.65 0.48
C ILE A 169 7.43 12.45 1.29
N GLU A 170 6.91 11.42 0.63
CA GLU A 170 6.39 10.23 1.32
C GLU A 170 7.49 9.50 2.10
N LEU A 171 8.68 9.29 1.52
CA LEU A 171 9.79 8.64 2.23
C LEU A 171 10.27 9.45 3.45
N CYS A 172 10.32 10.78 3.34
CA CYS A 172 10.62 11.65 4.48
C CYS A 172 9.54 11.58 5.56
N LEU A 173 8.25 11.54 5.17
CA LEU A 173 7.14 11.34 6.10
C LEU A 173 7.17 9.95 6.77
N ARG A 174 7.86 8.98 6.14
CA ARG A 174 8.15 7.64 6.69
C ARG A 174 9.44 7.61 7.53
N GLY A 175 10.11 8.74 7.71
CA GLY A 175 11.31 8.86 8.55
C GLY A 175 12.60 8.35 7.90
N LEU A 176 12.65 8.30 6.56
CA LEU A 176 13.87 8.01 5.81
C LEU A 176 14.53 9.31 5.34
N PHE A 177 15.87 9.38 5.35
CA PHE A 177 16.59 10.54 4.84
C PHE A 177 16.75 10.45 3.32
N ALA A 178 15.84 11.10 2.59
CA ALA A 178 15.95 11.29 1.14
C ALA A 178 16.47 12.71 0.85
N ALA A 179 17.69 12.83 0.32
CA ALA A 179 18.44 14.09 0.40
C ALA A 179 18.76 14.75 -0.94
N HIS A 180 18.58 14.09 -2.08
CA HIS A 180 19.02 14.67 -3.35
C HIS A 180 18.14 14.31 -4.53
N ILE A 181 17.70 15.33 -5.27
CA ILE A 181 17.04 15.23 -6.57
C ILE A 181 18.03 15.81 -7.60
N ASN A 182 18.62 14.96 -8.44
CA ASN A 182 19.35 15.41 -9.63
C ASN A 182 18.45 15.27 -10.84
N GLU A 183 18.18 16.38 -11.51
CA GLU A 183 17.40 16.40 -12.75
C GLU A 183 18.34 16.26 -13.95
N PHE A 184 17.97 15.35 -14.85
CA PHE A 184 18.57 15.15 -16.16
C PHE A 184 17.52 15.42 -17.23
N ASP A 185 17.94 15.50 -18.50
CA ASP A 185 17.04 15.83 -19.61
C ASP A 185 15.78 14.94 -19.72
N THR A 186 15.84 13.71 -19.22
CA THR A 186 14.75 12.71 -19.33
C THR A 186 14.46 11.91 -18.06
N SER A 187 15.25 12.12 -17.00
CA SER A 187 15.12 11.37 -15.75
C SER A 187 15.48 12.21 -14.53
N VAL A 188 15.07 11.72 -13.37
CA VAL A 188 15.38 12.28 -12.06
C VAL A 188 16.01 11.19 -11.21
N LEU A 189 17.11 11.50 -10.55
CA LEU A 189 17.73 10.60 -9.58
C LEU A 189 17.41 11.06 -8.17
N VAL A 190 16.76 10.20 -7.39
CA VAL A 190 16.50 10.39 -5.96
C VAL A 190 17.42 9.47 -5.17
N THR A 191 18.17 10.04 -4.23
CA THR A 191 18.99 9.25 -3.28
C THR A 191 18.30 9.17 -1.92
N VAL A 192 18.08 7.94 -1.45
CA VAL A 192 17.42 7.59 -0.18
C VAL A 192 18.40 6.74 0.63
N GLU A 193 18.96 7.30 1.70
CA GLU A 193 20.11 6.68 2.39
C GLU A 193 21.25 6.37 1.39
N GLU A 194 21.57 5.09 1.17
CA GLU A 194 22.56 4.62 0.18
C GLU A 194 21.93 4.15 -1.15
N LEU A 195 20.59 4.12 -1.23
CA LEU A 195 19.85 3.68 -2.42
C LEU A 195 19.68 4.81 -3.43
N CYS A 196 20.05 4.54 -4.68
CA CYS A 196 19.84 5.44 -5.81
C CYS A 196 18.66 4.97 -6.66
N VAL A 197 17.61 5.80 -6.73
CA VAL A 197 16.38 5.53 -7.47
C VAL A 197 16.32 6.47 -8.68
N GLU A 198 16.47 5.91 -9.87
CA GLU A 198 16.24 6.63 -11.13
C GLU A 198 14.76 6.60 -11.49
N ILE A 199 14.23 7.76 -11.87
CA ILE A 199 12.83 7.97 -12.21
C ILE A 199 12.78 8.51 -13.63
N THR A 200 12.12 7.77 -14.51
CA THR A 200 11.86 8.18 -15.89
C THR A 200 10.38 8.52 -16.06
N SER A 201 9.96 8.90 -17.27
CA SER A 201 8.54 9.09 -17.58
C SER A 201 7.70 7.81 -17.53
N THR A 202 8.33 6.65 -17.33
CA THR A 202 7.65 5.35 -17.40
C THR A 202 7.90 4.45 -16.19
N HIS A 203 9.03 4.59 -15.49
CA HIS A 203 9.42 3.67 -14.41
C HIS A 203 10.25 4.36 -13.32
N TYR A 204 10.15 3.83 -12.11
CA TYR A 204 11.17 3.88 -11.06
C TYR A 204 12.12 2.69 -11.24
N THR A 205 13.42 2.93 -11.05
CA THR A 205 14.46 1.90 -11.20
C THR A 205 15.53 2.04 -10.13
N TRP A 206 15.90 0.94 -9.48
CA TRP A 206 17.02 0.89 -8.52
C TRP A 206 17.65 -0.50 -8.46
N CYS A 207 18.84 -0.59 -7.86
CA CYS A 207 19.52 -1.86 -7.65
C CYS A 207 19.00 -2.54 -6.37
N GLY A 208 18.48 -3.76 -6.49
CA GLY A 208 18.04 -4.59 -5.37
C GLY A 208 19.21 -5.09 -4.52
N ALA A 209 18.88 -5.72 -3.38
CA ALA A 209 19.89 -6.18 -2.43
C ALA A 209 20.73 -7.36 -2.96
N ASP A 210 20.19 -8.11 -3.92
CA ASP A 210 20.84 -9.18 -4.67
C ASP A 210 21.63 -8.67 -5.90
N GLY A 211 21.59 -7.36 -6.16
CA GLY A 211 22.18 -6.74 -7.34
C GLY A 211 21.30 -6.79 -8.59
N GLU A 212 20.09 -7.37 -8.53
CA GLU A 212 19.16 -7.33 -9.64
C GLU A 212 18.48 -5.96 -9.76
N LEU A 213 18.23 -5.52 -10.99
CA LEU A 213 17.62 -4.23 -11.22
C LEU A 213 16.10 -4.33 -11.03
N VAL A 214 15.57 -3.60 -10.06
CA VAL A 214 14.13 -3.53 -9.80
C VAL A 214 13.52 -2.43 -10.66
N HIS A 215 12.40 -2.75 -11.33
CA HIS A 215 11.65 -1.81 -12.15
C HIS A 215 10.19 -1.76 -11.71
N VAL A 216 9.70 -0.56 -11.37
CA VAL A 216 8.30 -0.34 -11.02
C VAL A 216 7.70 0.70 -11.97
N PRO A 217 6.57 0.43 -12.64
CA PRO A 217 5.91 1.41 -13.49
C PRO A 217 5.58 2.70 -12.73
N LEU A 218 5.76 3.85 -13.38
CA LEU A 218 5.56 5.17 -12.79
C LEU A 218 4.19 5.36 -12.11
N PRO A 219 3.06 4.85 -12.67
CA PRO A 219 1.76 4.95 -12.01
C PRO A 219 1.67 4.17 -10.69
N ASN A 220 2.59 3.24 -10.42
CA ASN A 220 2.61 2.41 -9.21
C ASN A 220 3.53 3.02 -8.15
N THR A 221 3.45 4.34 -7.92
CA THR A 221 4.29 5.05 -6.94
C THR A 221 4.25 4.42 -5.55
N GLN A 222 3.07 3.97 -5.10
CA GLN A 222 2.92 3.36 -3.78
C GLN A 222 3.67 2.01 -3.69
N GLU A 223 3.66 1.19 -4.75
CA GLU A 223 4.47 -0.04 -4.81
C GLU A 223 5.97 0.28 -4.78
N ALA A 224 6.40 1.34 -5.48
CA ALA A 224 7.80 1.78 -5.43
C ALA A 224 8.20 2.24 -4.02
N ILE A 225 7.35 3.03 -3.35
CA ILE A 225 7.56 3.49 -1.96
C ILE A 225 7.73 2.28 -1.02
N GLU A 226 6.79 1.34 -1.05
CA GLU A 226 6.82 0.18 -0.16
C GLU A 226 8.02 -0.73 -0.43
N ALA A 227 8.39 -0.93 -1.70
CA ALA A 227 9.56 -1.73 -2.06
C ALA A 227 10.88 -1.07 -1.65
N ILE A 228 10.97 0.27 -1.75
CA ILE A 228 12.14 1.03 -1.28
C ILE A 228 12.24 0.96 0.25
N ILE A 229 11.14 1.14 0.98
CA ILE A 229 11.14 1.00 2.45
C ILE A 229 11.57 -0.40 2.85
N ALA A 230 11.01 -1.43 2.23
CA ALA A 230 11.38 -2.82 2.52
C ALA A 230 12.87 -3.09 2.23
N HIS A 231 13.42 -2.49 1.17
CA HIS A 231 14.85 -2.60 0.84
C HIS A 231 15.73 -1.90 1.88
N VAL A 232 15.39 -0.66 2.26
CA VAL A 232 16.18 0.12 3.22
C VAL A 232 16.11 -0.46 4.64
N ASP A 233 14.96 -1.02 5.02
CA ASP A 233 14.77 -1.65 6.33
C ASP A 233 15.22 -3.13 6.35
N SER A 234 15.67 -3.67 5.23
CA SER A 234 16.28 -5.01 5.20
C SER A 234 17.65 -4.98 5.90
N PRO A 235 17.94 -5.95 6.80
CA PRO A 235 19.17 -5.98 7.60
C PRO A 235 20.45 -6.29 6.80
#